data_AF-A0AAW0XX20-F1
#
_entry.id   AF-A0AAW0XX20-F1
#
_cell.length_a   1.000
_cell.length_b   1.000
_cell.length_c   1.000
_cell.angle_alpha   90.00
_cell.angle_beta   90.00
_cell.angle_gamma   90.00
#
_symmetry.space_group_name_H-M   'P 1'
#
loop_
_entity.id
_entity.type
_entity.pdbx_description
1 polymer ?
#
loop_
_entity_poly.entity_id
_entity_poly.type
_entity_poly.pdbx_seq_one_letter_code
_entity_poly.pdbx_strand_id
1 'polypeptide(L)'
;MAGWTGKRANVSYSKPEEPAFLKRFKEQVGYKEDRGLSDKFAVMPPATDDDLDDKEDELPQVVSLHADDLTQEEYEKLHAEGKLSELLKGTHEEVQGPKQRDEEPPADGRILFRKPTKRSGEDKKGRLDPKKLKREEKDEKPEKKYKDKRKELQKQKLLSFNEDEEDEED
;
A
#
# COMPACT_ATOMS: atom_id res chain seq x y z
N MET A 1 -10.18 29.83 28.44
CA MET A 1 -9.29 29.75 27.26
C MET A 1 -9.64 30.92 26.36
N ALA A 2 -8.72 31.84 26.10
CA ALA A 2 -8.97 33.00 25.23
C ALA A 2 -8.84 32.56 23.76
N GLY A 3 -9.95 32.57 23.02
CA GLY A 3 -9.97 32.27 21.60
C GLY A 3 -9.45 33.43 20.75
N TRP A 4 -8.69 33.13 19.70
CA TRP A 4 -8.17 34.09 18.74
C TRP A 4 -9.32 34.83 18.02
N THR A 5 -9.52 36.12 18.31
CA THR A 5 -10.51 36.97 17.64
C THR A 5 -9.91 37.63 16.40
N GLY A 6 -9.48 36.80 15.44
CA GLY A 6 -9.06 37.29 14.12
C GLY A 6 -10.28 37.69 13.32
N LYS A 7 -10.50 38.99 13.08
CA LYS A 7 -11.52 39.47 12.15
C LYS A 7 -11.23 38.87 10.77
N ARG A 8 -12.20 38.09 10.25
CA ARG A 8 -12.12 37.52 8.90
C ARG A 8 -12.07 38.69 7.91
N ALA A 9 -10.98 38.80 7.14
CA ALA A 9 -10.88 39.78 6.08
C ALA A 9 -11.92 39.42 5.00
N ASN A 10 -12.80 40.37 4.66
CA ASN A 10 -13.79 40.20 3.61
C ASN A 10 -13.08 40.29 2.25
N VAL A 11 -12.58 39.16 1.75
CA VAL A 11 -11.99 39.07 0.41
C VAL A 11 -13.12 38.90 -0.60
N SER A 12 -13.31 39.87 -1.48
CA SER A 12 -14.23 39.79 -2.62
C SER A 12 -13.47 39.38 -3.88
N TYR A 13 -13.95 38.36 -4.58
CA TYR A 13 -13.43 37.96 -5.87
C TYR A 13 -14.15 38.71 -6.99
N SER A 14 -13.40 39.46 -7.82
CA SER A 14 -13.88 40.02 -9.07
C SER A 14 -13.29 39.23 -10.23
N LYS A 15 -14.13 38.70 -11.12
CA LYS A 15 -13.67 38.03 -12.35
C LYS A 15 -13.65 39.05 -13.49
N PRO A 16 -12.51 39.69 -13.80
CA PRO A 16 -12.43 40.61 -14.92
C PRO A 16 -12.65 39.86 -16.24
N GLU A 17 -13.05 40.59 -17.28
CA GLU A 17 -13.17 40.03 -18.61
C GLU A 17 -11.82 39.51 -19.11
N GLU A 18 -11.87 38.42 -19.88
CA GLU A 18 -10.66 37.84 -20.43
C GLU A 18 -9.98 38.81 -21.41
N PRO A 19 -8.65 39.01 -21.31
CA PRO A 19 -7.92 39.87 -22.21
C PRO A 19 -7.94 39.33 -23.65
N ALA A 20 -7.85 40.23 -24.63
CA ALA A 20 -8.00 39.90 -26.05
C ALA A 20 -7.00 38.84 -26.55
N PHE A 21 -5.80 38.75 -25.95
CA PHE A 21 -4.82 37.73 -26.33
C PHE A 21 -5.28 36.32 -25.97
N LEU A 22 -5.90 36.12 -24.80
CA LEU A 22 -6.41 34.81 -24.38
C LEU A 22 -7.59 34.39 -25.23
N LYS A 23 -8.47 35.33 -25.60
CA LYS A 23 -9.60 35.08 -26.50
C LYS A 23 -9.11 34.54 -27.86
N ARG A 24 -8.18 35.26 -28.49
CA ARG A 24 -7.57 34.87 -29.78
C ARG A 24 -6.83 33.53 -29.68
N PHE A 25 -6.08 33.33 -28.60
CA PHE A 25 -5.35 32.08 -28.40
C PHE A 25 -6.29 30.89 -28.26
N LYS A 26 -7.34 31.01 -27.44
CA LYS A 26 -8.38 29.99 -27.28
C LYS A 26 -9.09 29.67 -28.60
N GLU A 27 -9.42 30.69 -29.39
CA GLU A 27 -9.99 30.50 -30.73
C GLU A 27 -9.04 29.77 -31.67
N GLN A 28 -7.75 30.15 -31.68
CA GLN A 28 -6.74 29.57 -32.57
C GLN A 28 -6.46 28.09 -32.27
N VAL A 29 -6.45 27.70 -30.99
CA VAL A 29 -6.23 26.30 -30.59
C VAL A 29 -7.53 25.48 -30.54
N GLY A 30 -8.67 26.08 -30.91
CA GLY A 30 -9.97 25.42 -30.87
C GLY A 30 -10.43 25.05 -29.45
N TYR A 31 -10.00 25.82 -28.43
CA TYR A 31 -10.36 25.60 -27.04
C TYR A 31 -11.88 25.75 -26.87
N LYS A 32 -12.54 24.64 -26.60
CA LYS A 32 -13.93 24.62 -26.12
C LYS A 32 -13.84 24.60 -24.61
N GLU A 33 -14.47 25.55 -23.95
CA GLU A 33 -14.57 25.51 -22.49
C GLU A 33 -15.28 24.20 -22.14
N ASP A 34 -14.55 23.27 -21.50
CA ASP A 34 -15.13 22.02 -21.01
C ASP A 34 -16.39 22.36 -20.20
N ARG A 35 -17.40 21.47 -20.17
CA ARG A 35 -18.61 21.62 -19.35
C ARG A 35 -18.22 21.76 -17.86
N GLY A 36 -17.83 22.96 -17.44
CA GLY A 36 -17.35 23.28 -16.10
C GLY A 36 -16.27 22.37 -15.53
N LEU A 37 -15.87 22.65 -14.29
CA LEU A 37 -15.17 21.68 -13.45
C LEU A 37 -16.12 20.57 -12.95
N SER A 38 -17.44 20.80 -13.03
CA SER A 38 -18.48 19.87 -12.56
C SER A 38 -18.39 18.51 -13.21
N ASP A 39 -18.09 18.45 -14.50
CA ASP A 39 -18.06 17.19 -15.25
C ASP A 39 -16.87 16.32 -14.85
N LYS A 40 -15.79 16.91 -14.32
CA LYS A 40 -14.66 16.16 -13.72
C LYS A 40 -15.04 15.50 -12.39
N PHE A 41 -16.08 16.02 -11.73
CA PHE A 41 -16.66 15.45 -10.52
C PHE A 41 -17.95 14.67 -10.82
N ALA A 42 -18.25 14.40 -12.08
CA ALA A 42 -19.37 13.54 -12.43
C ALA A 42 -19.14 12.15 -11.84
N VAL A 43 -20.18 11.62 -11.19
CA VAL A 43 -20.14 10.26 -10.65
C VAL A 43 -20.01 9.28 -11.82
N MET A 44 -18.96 8.48 -11.80
CA MET A 44 -18.77 7.41 -12.78
C MET A 44 -19.91 6.38 -12.69
N PRO A 45 -20.23 5.71 -13.80
CA PRO A 45 -21.12 4.55 -13.74
C PRO A 45 -20.56 3.50 -12.76
N PRO A 46 -21.44 2.77 -12.06
CA PRO A 46 -21.00 1.66 -11.21
C PRO A 46 -20.29 0.61 -12.08
N ALA A 47 -19.29 -0.05 -11.51
CA ALA A 47 -18.66 -1.20 -12.14
C ALA A 47 -19.72 -2.30 -12.35
N THR A 48 -19.62 -2.98 -13.48
CA THR A 48 -20.41 -4.16 -13.80
C THR A 48 -19.72 -5.41 -13.26
N ASP A 49 -20.47 -6.52 -13.12
CA ASP A 49 -19.88 -7.80 -12.71
C ASP A 49 -18.79 -8.25 -13.71
N ASP A 50 -18.98 -7.97 -15.01
CA ASP A 50 -17.98 -8.21 -16.06
C ASP A 50 -16.66 -7.43 -15.86
N ASP A 51 -16.66 -6.30 -15.13
CA ASP A 51 -15.44 -5.55 -14.82
C ASP A 51 -14.65 -6.18 -13.66
N LEU A 52 -15.29 -7.06 -12.88
CA LEU A 52 -14.69 -7.75 -11.73
C LEU A 52 -14.18 -9.15 -12.09
N ASP A 53 -14.69 -9.74 -13.15
CA ASP A 53 -14.30 -11.07 -13.62
C ASP A 53 -13.04 -11.00 -14.49
N ASP A 54 -12.07 -11.86 -14.20
CA ASP A 54 -10.84 -12.02 -15.00
C ASP A 54 -11.20 -12.54 -16.40
N LYS A 55 -10.58 -11.96 -17.43
CA LYS A 55 -10.74 -12.43 -18.82
C LYS A 55 -9.96 -13.71 -19.10
N GLU A 56 -10.29 -14.39 -20.19
CA GLU A 56 -9.61 -15.63 -20.62
C GLU A 56 -8.08 -15.46 -20.77
N ASP A 57 -7.60 -14.26 -21.14
CA ASP A 57 -6.18 -13.92 -21.24
C ASP A 57 -5.51 -13.55 -19.91
N GLU A 58 -6.31 -13.23 -18.89
CA GLU A 58 -5.87 -12.88 -17.54
C GLU A 58 -5.81 -14.13 -16.63
N LEU A 59 -6.50 -15.22 -17.01
CA LEU A 59 -6.48 -16.48 -16.27
C LEU A 59 -5.08 -17.14 -16.30
N PRO A 60 -4.64 -17.75 -15.18
CA PRO A 60 -3.35 -18.40 -15.11
C PRO A 60 -3.30 -19.66 -15.98
N GLN A 61 -2.15 -19.93 -16.58
CA GLN A 61 -1.93 -21.19 -17.29
C GLN A 61 -1.84 -22.37 -16.31
N VAL A 62 -2.76 -23.33 -16.44
CA VAL A 62 -2.78 -24.55 -15.63
C VAL A 62 -1.95 -25.64 -16.31
N VAL A 63 -0.97 -26.20 -15.59
CA VAL A 63 -0.13 -27.31 -16.07
C VAL A 63 -0.10 -28.41 -15.02
N SER A 64 -0.55 -29.61 -15.40
CA SER A 64 -0.52 -30.82 -14.55
C SER A 64 0.85 -31.49 -14.66
N LEU A 65 1.57 -31.64 -13.55
CA LEU A 65 2.90 -32.24 -13.51
C LEU A 65 2.86 -33.71 -13.08
N HIS A 66 1.91 -34.05 -12.22
CA HIS A 66 1.71 -35.38 -11.67
C HIS A 66 0.35 -35.95 -12.08
N ALA A 67 0.23 -37.28 -12.03
CA ALA A 67 -1.01 -37.97 -12.40
C ALA A 67 -2.18 -37.71 -11.43
N ASP A 68 -1.89 -37.19 -10.23
CA ASP A 68 -2.88 -36.86 -9.20
C ASP A 68 -3.31 -35.38 -9.26
N ASP A 69 -2.70 -34.56 -10.14
CA ASP A 69 -3.05 -33.15 -10.29
C ASP A 69 -4.34 -33.00 -11.09
N LEU A 70 -5.21 -32.07 -10.67
CA LEU A 70 -6.42 -31.75 -11.43
C LEU A 70 -6.07 -31.01 -12.72
N THR A 71 -6.63 -31.46 -13.83
CA THR A 71 -6.60 -30.70 -15.09
C THR A 71 -7.62 -29.56 -15.06
N GLN A 72 -7.47 -28.58 -15.96
CA GLN A 72 -8.36 -27.42 -16.03
C GLN A 72 -9.83 -27.84 -16.18
N GLU A 73 -10.13 -28.77 -17.10
CA GLU A 73 -11.51 -29.23 -17.32
C GLU A 73 -12.11 -29.95 -16.10
N GLU A 74 -11.30 -30.69 -15.35
CA GLU A 74 -11.75 -31.40 -14.15
C GLU A 74 -12.00 -30.42 -13.01
N TYR A 75 -11.13 -29.41 -12.87
CA TYR A 75 -11.31 -28.31 -11.92
C TYR A 75 -12.64 -27.58 -12.19
N GLU A 76 -12.90 -27.19 -13.43
CA GLU A 76 -14.12 -26.47 -13.81
C GLU A 76 -15.39 -27.28 -13.52
N LYS A 77 -15.37 -28.60 -13.78
CA LYS A 77 -16.48 -29.51 -13.45
C LYS A 77 -16.70 -29.59 -11.93
N LEU A 78 -15.65 -29.78 -11.14
CA LEU A 78 -15.75 -29.86 -9.67
C LEU A 78 -16.16 -28.52 -9.04
N HIS A 79 -15.74 -27.40 -9.65
CA HIS A 79 -16.12 -26.06 -9.25
C HIS A 79 -17.62 -25.80 -9.52
N ALA A 80 -18.10 -26.14 -10.72
CA ALA A 80 -19.51 -26.03 -11.09
C ALA A 80 -20.42 -26.94 -10.25
N GLU A 81 -19.94 -28.13 -9.87
CA GLU A 81 -20.65 -29.06 -8.99
C GLU A 81 -20.56 -28.69 -7.49
N GLY A 82 -19.80 -27.65 -7.12
CA GLY A 82 -19.62 -27.19 -5.73
C GLY A 82 -18.78 -28.10 -4.83
N LYS A 83 -18.30 -29.23 -5.36
CA LYS A 83 -17.53 -30.26 -4.63
C LYS A 83 -16.12 -29.83 -4.30
N LEU A 84 -15.59 -28.83 -5.00
CA LEU A 84 -14.24 -28.30 -4.77
C LEU A 84 -14.06 -27.81 -3.32
N SER A 85 -15.10 -27.18 -2.77
CA SER A 85 -15.11 -26.72 -1.38
C SER A 85 -15.04 -27.86 -0.36
N GLU A 86 -15.47 -29.07 -0.71
CA GLU A 86 -15.43 -30.25 0.16
C GLU A 86 -14.06 -30.92 0.15
N LEU A 87 -13.43 -31.04 -1.02
CA LEU A 87 -12.05 -31.54 -1.12
C LEU A 87 -11.07 -30.64 -0.36
N LEU A 88 -11.24 -29.32 -0.48
CA LEU A 88 -10.32 -28.36 0.14
C LEU A 88 -10.46 -28.27 1.68
N LYS A 89 -11.61 -28.66 2.23
CA LYS A 89 -11.80 -28.75 3.70
C LYS A 89 -10.92 -29.81 4.36
N GLY A 90 -10.46 -30.82 3.61
CA GLY A 90 -9.65 -31.92 4.13
C GLY A 90 -8.14 -31.65 4.15
N THR A 91 -7.66 -30.65 3.43
CA THR A 91 -6.22 -30.43 3.17
C THR A 91 -5.65 -29.19 3.85
N HIS A 92 -6.45 -28.46 4.61
CA HIS A 92 -5.94 -27.43 5.51
C HIS A 92 -5.52 -28.07 6.83
N GLU A 93 -4.33 -28.70 6.85
CA GLU A 93 -3.56 -28.70 8.11
C GLU A 93 -3.41 -27.23 8.48
N GLU A 94 -4.13 -26.84 9.53
CA GLU A 94 -4.20 -25.50 10.06
C GLU A 94 -2.78 -24.96 10.23
N VAL A 95 -2.28 -24.20 9.26
CA VAL A 95 -1.18 -23.26 9.52
C VAL A 95 -1.77 -22.32 10.56
N GLN A 96 -1.52 -22.64 11.83
CA GLN A 96 -1.92 -21.85 12.98
C GLN A 96 -1.24 -20.49 12.88
N GLY A 97 -1.86 -19.59 12.11
CA GLY A 97 -1.86 -18.18 12.44
C GLY A 97 -2.25 -18.02 13.91
N PRO A 98 -1.79 -16.97 14.59
CA PRO A 98 -1.94 -16.86 16.04
C PRO A 98 -3.42 -17.01 16.40
N LYS A 99 -3.73 -18.10 17.12
CA LYS A 99 -5.06 -18.45 17.65
C LYS A 99 -5.88 -17.19 17.89
N GLN A 100 -6.89 -16.96 17.06
CA GLN A 100 -7.94 -16.00 17.38
C GLN A 100 -8.56 -16.50 18.68
N ARG A 101 -8.24 -15.81 19.78
CA ARG A 101 -8.77 -16.11 21.09
C ARG A 101 -10.10 -15.37 21.18
N ASP A 102 -11.16 -16.10 21.50
CA ASP A 102 -12.55 -15.61 21.65
C ASP A 102 -12.68 -14.61 22.82
N GLU A 103 -12.06 -13.43 22.71
CA GLU A 103 -12.20 -12.34 23.67
C GLU A 103 -12.77 -11.15 22.89
N GLU A 104 -14.05 -10.83 23.12
CA GLU A 104 -14.75 -9.76 22.41
C GLU A 104 -13.93 -8.46 22.42
N PRO A 105 -13.87 -7.74 21.29
CA PRO A 105 -13.17 -6.47 21.23
C PRO A 105 -13.82 -5.50 22.25
N PRO A 106 -13.03 -4.72 23.00
CA PRO A 106 -13.59 -3.77 23.95
C PRO A 106 -14.57 -2.83 23.25
N ALA A 107 -15.80 -2.71 23.77
CA ALA A 107 -16.86 -1.85 23.23
C ALA A 107 -16.44 -0.36 23.09
N ASP A 108 -15.37 0.03 23.78
CA ASP A 108 -14.81 1.37 23.82
C ASP A 108 -13.94 1.73 22.59
N GLY A 109 -13.81 0.83 21.60
CA GLY A 109 -13.03 1.05 20.37
C GLY A 109 -11.52 1.17 20.57
N ARG A 110 -11.03 0.98 21.80
CA ARG A 110 -9.62 1.09 22.17
C ARG A 110 -8.89 -0.22 21.86
N ILE A 111 -7.84 -0.12 21.06
CA ILE A 111 -6.96 -1.25 20.73
C ILE A 111 -6.10 -1.59 21.97
N LEU A 112 -6.27 -2.80 22.51
CA LEU A 112 -5.45 -3.32 23.62
C LEU A 112 -4.33 -4.23 23.07
N PHE A 113 -3.08 -3.77 23.16
CA PHE A 113 -1.91 -4.57 22.80
C PHE A 113 -1.62 -5.62 23.88
N ARG A 114 -1.92 -6.90 23.60
CA ARG A 114 -1.56 -8.03 24.46
C ARG A 114 -0.18 -8.57 24.08
N LYS A 115 0.63 -8.92 25.09
CA LYS A 115 1.95 -9.52 24.87
C LYS A 115 1.78 -10.89 24.21
N PRO A 116 2.55 -11.22 23.16
CA PRO A 116 2.48 -12.53 22.54
C PRO A 116 2.85 -13.63 23.55
N THR A 117 2.12 -14.74 23.51
CA THR A 117 2.44 -15.95 24.27
C THR A 117 3.80 -16.46 23.82
N LYS A 118 4.71 -16.67 24.78
CA LYS A 118 6.02 -17.27 24.49
C LYS A 118 5.78 -18.68 23.96
N ARG A 119 6.20 -18.95 22.72
CA ARG A 119 6.24 -20.32 22.18
C ARG A 119 7.17 -21.16 23.07
N SER A 120 6.68 -22.29 23.59
CA SER A 120 7.52 -23.34 24.16
C SER A 120 8.44 -23.81 23.02
N GLY A 121 9.74 -23.66 23.20
CA GLY A 121 10.69 -23.69 22.10
C GLY A 121 10.98 -25.10 21.59
N GLU A 122 10.92 -25.25 20.27
CA GLU A 122 11.84 -26.12 19.54
C GLU A 122 12.48 -25.44 18.31
N ASP A 123 12.00 -24.28 17.84
CA ASP A 123 12.67 -23.55 16.75
C ASP A 123 13.00 -22.10 17.11
N LYS A 124 14.16 -21.91 17.75
CA LYS A 124 14.78 -20.59 17.97
C LYS A 124 16.04 -20.40 17.13
N LYS A 125 15.95 -20.68 15.82
CA LYS A 125 16.93 -20.16 14.85
C LYS A 125 16.26 -19.04 14.05
N GLY A 126 16.42 -17.81 14.50
CA GLY A 126 15.96 -16.65 13.72
C GLY A 126 15.67 -15.37 14.52
N ARG A 127 15.64 -15.43 15.86
CA ARG A 127 15.44 -14.21 16.66
C ARG A 127 16.76 -13.73 17.24
N LEU A 128 17.36 -12.72 16.61
CA LEU A 128 18.47 -11.97 17.17
C LEU A 128 17.95 -11.12 18.34
N ASP A 129 18.23 -11.55 19.58
CA ASP A 129 17.96 -10.79 20.80
C ASP A 129 19.03 -9.69 21.00
N PRO A 130 18.70 -8.38 21.03
CA PRO A 130 19.69 -7.31 21.15
C PRO A 130 20.14 -7.03 22.60
N LYS A 131 20.08 -7.99 23.53
CA LYS A 131 20.35 -7.74 24.97
C LYS A 131 21.16 -8.80 25.71
N LYS A 132 22.20 -9.36 25.07
CA LYS A 132 23.21 -10.19 25.78
C LYS A 132 24.65 -9.89 25.35
N LEU A 133 25.10 -8.67 25.67
CA LEU A 133 26.46 -8.33 26.09
C LEU A 133 26.21 -7.27 27.17
N LYS A 134 26.49 -7.44 28.46
CA LYS A 134 27.63 -8.04 29.15
C LYS A 134 27.21 -8.29 30.60
N ARG A 135 27.64 -9.44 31.14
CA ARG A 135 27.48 -9.92 32.51
C ARG A 135 27.99 -8.89 33.53
N GLU A 136 27.33 -8.81 34.68
CA GLU A 136 27.80 -8.09 35.86
C GLU A 136 29.09 -8.70 36.41
N GLU A 137 30.09 -7.87 36.67
CA GLU A 137 30.90 -7.92 37.89
C GLU A 137 31.50 -6.53 38.17
N LYS A 138 31.10 -5.99 39.33
CA LYS A 138 31.79 -5.07 40.27
C LYS A 138 32.43 -3.74 39.79
N ASP A 139 31.85 -2.70 40.41
CA ASP A 139 32.46 -1.50 41.00
C ASP A 139 33.16 -0.43 40.13
N GLU A 140 32.85 0.81 40.51
CA GLU A 140 33.44 2.12 40.15
C GLU A 140 32.95 2.86 38.88
N LYS A 141 32.04 3.83 39.11
CA LYS A 141 31.94 5.10 38.36
C LYS A 141 33.11 6.02 38.80
N PRO A 142 33.56 7.05 38.03
CA PRO A 142 32.69 7.96 37.26
C PRO A 142 33.22 8.51 35.90
N GLU A 143 32.25 9.08 35.15
CA GLU A 143 32.33 10.19 34.18
C GLU A 143 33.39 10.23 33.06
N LYS A 144 32.90 10.36 31.81
CA LYS A 144 33.42 11.34 30.82
C LYS A 144 32.45 11.55 29.65
N LYS A 145 32.26 12.84 29.33
CA LYS A 145 31.47 13.43 28.26
C LYS A 145 32.13 13.20 26.88
N TYR A 146 31.32 13.17 25.80
CA TYR A 146 31.43 13.98 24.56
C TYR A 146 31.12 13.27 23.23
N LYS A 147 30.23 13.95 22.49
CA LYS A 147 30.19 14.21 21.03
C LYS A 147 29.57 13.15 20.10
N ASP A 148 28.30 13.43 19.78
CA ASP A 148 27.67 13.11 18.50
C ASP A 148 28.53 13.59 17.31
N LYS A 149 28.81 12.68 16.39
CA LYS A 149 29.32 12.99 15.04
C LYS A 149 28.41 12.31 14.02
N ARG A 150 27.36 13.02 13.58
CA ARG A 150 26.63 12.65 12.36
C ARG A 150 27.59 12.78 11.18
N LYS A 151 27.89 11.67 10.50
CA LYS A 151 28.63 11.69 9.25
C LYS A 151 27.66 12.00 8.11
N GLU A 152 27.96 13.09 7.45
CA GLU A 152 27.37 13.61 6.22
C GLU A 152 27.55 12.56 5.10
N LEU A 153 26.44 12.01 4.60
CA LEU A 153 26.43 11.14 3.43
C LEU A 153 26.34 12.03 2.19
N GLN A 154 27.47 12.17 1.48
CA GLN A 154 27.51 12.80 0.17
C GLN A 154 26.71 11.95 -0.83
N LYS A 155 25.49 12.40 -1.16
CA LYS A 155 24.71 11.88 -2.27
C LYS A 155 25.25 12.48 -3.57
N GLN A 156 26.27 11.86 -4.13
CA GLN A 156 26.66 12.10 -5.52
C GLN A 156 26.48 10.75 -6.23
N LYS A 157 25.63 10.74 -7.27
CA LYS A 157 25.08 9.58 -8.01
C LYS A 157 23.77 8.99 -7.48
N LEU A 158 22.74 9.82 -7.38
CA LEU A 158 21.36 9.37 -7.60
C LEU A 158 20.96 9.91 -8.98
N LEU A 159 20.81 8.98 -9.94
CA LEU A 159 20.34 9.18 -11.32
C LEU A 159 21.34 9.88 -12.27
N SER A 160 22.09 9.10 -13.04
CA SER A 160 22.52 9.50 -14.38
C SER A 160 21.46 8.99 -15.35
N PHE A 161 20.60 9.86 -15.85
CA PHE A 161 19.77 9.55 -17.01
C PHE A 161 20.71 9.41 -18.22
N ASN A 162 20.47 8.37 -19.01
CA ASN A 162 21.22 8.09 -20.22
C ASN A 162 20.99 9.26 -21.19
N GLU A 163 22.03 10.06 -21.41
CA GLU A 163 22.14 11.10 -22.42
C GLU A 163 22.47 10.40 -23.74
N ASP A 164 21.49 9.66 -24.29
CA ASP A 164 21.64 8.99 -25.59
C ASP A 164 20.27 8.77 -26.23
N GLU A 165 19.60 9.87 -26.57
CA GLU A 165 18.58 9.93 -27.64
C GLU A 165 18.36 11.39 -28.09
N GLU A 166 19.45 12.07 -28.43
CA GLU A 166 19.45 13.31 -29.22
C GLU A 166 20.72 13.31 -30.08
N ASP A 167 20.63 12.68 -31.25
CA ASP A 167 21.43 13.08 -32.41
C ASP A 167 20.51 13.10 -33.64
N GLU A 168 20.60 14.23 -34.31
CA GLU A 168 19.85 14.71 -35.46
C GLU A 168 20.25 13.99 -36.77
N GLU A 169 19.35 14.06 -37.75
CA GLU A 169 19.59 14.09 -39.21
C GLU A 169 20.34 12.93 -39.91
N ASP A 170 19.58 12.12 -40.66
CA ASP A 170 19.66 12.02 -42.13
C ASP A 170 18.31 11.57 -42.73
#